data_AF-A0A0W0ZGD3-F1
#
_entry.id   AF-A0A0W0ZGD3-F1
#
_cell.length_a   1.000
_cell.length_b   1.000
_cell.length_c   1.000
_cell.angle_alpha   90.00
_cell.angle_beta   90.00
_cell.angle_gamma   90.00
#
_symmetry.space_group_name_H-M   'P 1'
#
loop_
_entity.id
_entity.type
_entity.pdbx_description
1 polymer ?
#
loop_
_entity_poly.entity_id
_entity_poly.type
_entity_poly.pdbx_seq_one_letter_code
_entity_poly.pdbx_strand_id
1 'polypeptide(L)'
;MLTINLFLNLKMKRRFFNPPKEVISFGEYMQRTLITAKRITEVSPGLQQYSSAQFEMALIAFADLEALKQEMDEGVEVKFPKRLKCDWRAGFDWLDLAVRYGDEDAIEYFKRNMEKEVFATIYQLYKSNYRPDCALQDHEPQSKALNTEVNF
;
A
#
# COMPACT_ATOMS: atom_id res chain seq x y z
N MET A 1 -32.33 -21.75 52.00
CA MET A 1 -33.49 -21.85 51.09
C MET A 1 -33.25 -20.94 49.90
N LEU A 2 -33.50 -21.47 48.69
CA LEU A 2 -33.46 -20.81 47.38
C LEU A 2 -34.25 -19.47 47.36
N THR A 3 -33.88 -18.46 46.58
CA THR A 3 -34.25 -18.43 45.15
C THR A 3 -33.50 -17.36 44.34
N ILE A 4 -33.28 -17.74 43.08
CA ILE A 4 -32.64 -17.06 41.97
C ILE A 4 -33.51 -15.90 41.47
N ASN A 5 -32.93 -14.78 41.06
CA ASN A 5 -33.48 -14.03 39.92
C ASN A 5 -32.39 -13.49 38.99
N LEU A 6 -32.36 -14.16 37.85
CA LEU A 6 -31.64 -13.97 36.62
C LEU A 6 -31.77 -12.52 36.09
N PHE A 7 -30.78 -11.65 36.34
CA PHE A 7 -30.65 -10.40 35.57
C PHE A 7 -30.11 -10.75 34.18
N LEU A 8 -31.04 -11.05 33.28
CA LEU A 8 -30.82 -11.11 31.84
C LEU A 8 -30.23 -9.77 31.39
N ASN A 9 -28.93 -9.84 31.09
CA ASN A 9 -28.15 -8.84 30.38
C ASN A 9 -28.88 -8.50 29.07
N LEU A 10 -29.66 -7.40 29.08
CA LEU A 10 -30.12 -6.71 27.88
C LEU A 10 -28.90 -6.09 27.19
N LYS A 11 -28.05 -6.94 26.60
CA LYS A 11 -27.19 -6.55 25.49
C LYS A 11 -28.13 -6.23 24.35
N MET A 12 -28.59 -4.98 24.32
CA MET A 12 -29.09 -4.34 23.12
C MET A 12 -28.12 -4.69 22.01
N LYS A 13 -28.56 -5.59 21.12
CA LYS A 13 -27.94 -5.81 19.82
C LYS A 13 -27.98 -4.46 19.11
N ARG A 14 -26.93 -3.65 19.29
CA ARG A 14 -26.63 -2.56 18.37
C ARG A 14 -26.56 -3.22 17.00
N ARG A 15 -27.63 -3.08 16.23
CA ARG A 15 -27.62 -3.42 14.81
C ARG A 15 -26.53 -2.54 14.23
N PHE A 16 -25.37 -3.13 13.97
CA PHE A 16 -24.33 -2.52 13.16
C PHE A 16 -24.95 -2.36 11.77
N PHE A 17 -25.62 -1.23 11.55
CA PHE A 17 -25.96 -0.77 10.21
C PHE A 17 -24.63 -0.34 9.60
N ASN A 18 -23.92 -1.29 8.99
CA ASN A 18 -22.85 -0.91 8.08
C ASN A 18 -23.54 -0.18 6.92
N PRO A 19 -23.15 1.06 6.61
CA PRO A 19 -23.68 1.75 5.45
C PRO A 19 -23.46 0.87 4.21
N PRO A 20 -24.39 0.89 3.24
CA PRO A 20 -24.21 0.13 2.01
C PRO A 20 -22.91 0.57 1.34
N LYS A 21 -22.08 -0.40 0.91
CA LYS A 21 -20.84 -0.10 0.20
C LYS A 21 -21.14 0.65 -1.09
N GLU A 22 -20.35 1.67 -1.39
CA GLU A 22 -20.40 2.35 -2.67
C GLU A 22 -19.76 1.46 -3.73
N VAL A 23 -20.52 1.09 -4.78
CA VAL A 23 -19.99 0.25 -5.87
C VAL A 23 -19.55 1.12 -7.04
N ILE A 24 -18.25 1.19 -7.31
CA ILE A 24 -17.67 2.03 -8.36
C ILE A 24 -16.89 1.24 -9.40
N SER A 25 -16.66 1.85 -10.57
CA SER A 25 -15.80 1.26 -11.60
C SER A 25 -14.32 1.40 -11.22
N PHE A 26 -13.46 0.50 -11.73
CA PHE A 26 -12.02 0.64 -11.53
C PHE A 26 -11.44 1.95 -12.08
N GLY A 27 -11.96 2.43 -13.22
CA GLY A 27 -11.51 3.71 -13.80
C GLY A 27 -11.86 4.90 -12.90
N GLU A 28 -13.05 4.87 -12.30
CA GLU A 28 -13.49 5.89 -11.34
C GLU A 28 -12.67 5.84 -10.05
N TYR A 29 -12.44 4.65 -9.51
CA TYR A 29 -11.57 4.45 -8.35
C TYR A 29 -10.17 5.02 -8.60
N MET A 30 -9.53 4.62 -9.71
CA MET A 30 -8.21 5.13 -10.10
C MET A 30 -8.18 6.66 -10.23
N GLN A 31 -9.22 7.28 -10.80
CA GLN A 31 -9.31 8.74 -10.90
C GLN A 31 -9.44 9.40 -9.54
N ARG A 32 -10.30 8.88 -8.65
CA ARG A 32 -10.47 9.38 -7.28
C ARG A 32 -9.16 9.26 -6.50
N THR A 33 -8.52 8.09 -6.51
CA THR A 33 -7.23 7.84 -5.86
C THR A 33 -6.14 8.76 -6.42
N LEU A 34 -6.06 8.95 -7.75
CA LEU A 34 -5.09 9.86 -8.35
C LEU A 34 -5.28 11.33 -7.93
N ILE A 35 -6.54 11.78 -7.85
CA ILE A 35 -6.85 13.13 -7.38
C ILE A 35 -6.39 13.30 -5.94
N THR A 36 -6.67 12.32 -5.07
CA THR A 36 -6.22 12.33 -3.67
C THR A 36 -4.70 12.31 -3.58
N ALA A 37 -4.02 11.38 -4.27
CA ALA A 37 -2.57 11.22 -4.28
C ALA A 37 -1.83 12.49 -4.72
N LYS A 38 -2.40 13.24 -5.67
CA LYS A 38 -1.85 14.53 -6.13
C LYS A 38 -2.15 15.70 -5.20
N ARG A 39 -3.22 15.63 -4.43
CA ARG A 39 -3.64 16.69 -3.49
C ARG A 39 -2.91 16.64 -2.16
N ILE A 40 -2.18 15.56 -1.87
CA ILE A 40 -1.41 15.47 -0.64
C ILE A 40 -0.32 16.56 -0.66
N THR A 41 -0.63 17.67 0.01
CA THR A 41 0.29 18.75 0.32
C THR A 41 0.95 18.45 1.66
N GLU A 42 2.24 18.78 1.78
CA GLU A 42 2.92 18.85 3.08
C GLU A 42 2.10 19.73 4.03
N VAL A 43 1.64 19.16 5.14
CA VAL A 43 0.93 19.88 6.21
C VAL A 43 1.96 20.65 7.05
N SER A 44 3.19 20.13 7.10
CA SER A 44 4.41 20.78 7.59
C SER A 44 5.63 20.18 6.87
N PRO A 45 6.82 20.80 6.88
CA PRO A 45 7.99 20.27 6.19
C PRO A 45 8.26 18.82 6.57
N GLY A 46 8.18 17.90 5.61
CA GLY A 46 8.38 16.46 5.84
C GLY A 46 7.20 15.70 6.50
N LEU A 47 6.05 16.33 6.73
CA LEU A 47 4.86 15.68 7.30
C LEU A 47 3.64 15.86 6.38
N GLN A 48 3.13 14.74 5.86
CA GLN A 48 1.92 14.73 5.04
C GLN A 48 0.67 14.42 5.84
N GLN A 49 -0.47 14.86 5.30
CA GLN A 49 -1.77 14.36 5.71
C GLN A 49 -1.86 12.94 5.15
N TYR A 50 -1.63 11.95 6.01
CA TYR A 50 -1.58 10.54 5.64
C TYR A 50 -2.84 10.15 4.87
N SER A 51 -2.66 9.93 3.58
CA SER A 51 -3.59 9.11 2.80
C SER A 51 -2.74 8.10 2.05
N SER A 52 -3.10 6.83 2.17
CA SER A 52 -2.57 5.68 1.43
C SER A 52 -2.66 5.84 -0.09
N ALA A 53 -3.25 6.92 -0.61
CA ALA A 53 -3.54 7.11 -2.02
C ALA A 53 -2.29 7.05 -2.93
N GLN A 54 -1.12 7.52 -2.48
CA GLN A 54 0.11 7.36 -3.27
C GLN A 54 0.53 5.89 -3.36
N PHE A 55 0.42 5.16 -2.25
CA PHE A 55 0.70 3.73 -2.23
C PHE A 55 -0.33 2.95 -3.06
N GLU A 56 -1.63 3.25 -2.95
CA GLU A 56 -2.67 2.67 -3.80
C GLU A 56 -2.40 2.92 -5.30
N MET A 57 -1.93 4.12 -5.68
CA MET A 57 -1.50 4.40 -7.06
C MET A 57 -0.31 3.54 -7.49
N ALA A 58 0.64 3.27 -6.59
CA ALA A 58 1.76 2.36 -6.85
C ALA A 58 1.25 0.93 -7.10
N LEU A 59 0.34 0.43 -6.26
CA LEU A 59 -0.26 -0.91 -6.39
C LEU A 59 -1.07 -1.06 -7.67
N ILE A 60 -1.83 -0.03 -8.06
CA ILE A 60 -2.51 0.04 -9.37
C ILE A 60 -1.48 -0.10 -10.49
N ALA A 61 -0.39 0.66 -10.46
CA ALA A 61 0.63 0.62 -11.50
C ALA A 61 1.39 -0.71 -11.54
N PHE A 62 1.70 -1.33 -10.40
CA PHE A 62 2.28 -2.67 -10.35
C PHE A 62 1.30 -3.78 -10.78
N ALA A 63 0.02 -3.46 -10.94
CA ALA A 63 -1.06 -4.43 -11.13
C ALA A 63 -1.19 -5.45 -9.97
N ASP A 64 -0.83 -5.04 -8.76
CA ASP A 64 -0.95 -5.84 -7.54
C ASP A 64 -2.33 -5.65 -6.91
N LEU A 65 -3.33 -6.29 -7.52
CA LEU A 65 -4.73 -6.18 -7.11
C LEU A 65 -5.02 -6.84 -5.76
N GLU A 66 -4.14 -7.71 -5.28
CA GLU A 66 -4.29 -8.36 -3.97
C GLU A 66 -3.96 -7.37 -2.85
N ALA A 67 -2.77 -6.76 -2.91
CA ALA A 67 -2.39 -5.72 -1.97
C ALA A 67 -3.33 -4.50 -2.06
N LEU A 68 -3.73 -4.10 -3.28
CA LEU A 68 -4.62 -2.95 -3.46
C LEU A 68 -5.95 -3.13 -2.72
N LYS A 69 -6.52 -4.33 -2.70
CA LYS A 69 -7.77 -4.60 -1.99
C LYS A 69 -7.64 -4.56 -0.47
N GLN A 70 -6.43 -4.75 0.07
CA GLN A 70 -6.15 -4.64 1.50
C GLN A 70 -6.05 -3.17 1.92
N GLU A 71 -5.53 -2.32 1.04
CA GLU A 71 -5.41 -0.87 1.26
C GLU A 71 -6.72 -0.10 1.05
N MET A 72 -7.63 -0.64 0.23
CA MET A 72 -8.88 0.03 -0.10
C MET A 72 -9.80 0.24 1.11
N ASP A 73 -10.47 1.40 1.13
CA ASP A 73 -11.57 1.70 2.07
C ASP A 73 -12.64 0.60 2.04
N GLU A 74 -12.93 0.02 3.21
CA GLU A 74 -13.95 -1.02 3.38
C GLU A 74 -15.35 -0.58 2.92
N GLY A 75 -15.61 0.72 2.91
CA GLY A 75 -16.85 1.35 2.43
C GLY A 75 -17.02 1.33 0.91
N VAL A 76 -15.99 0.97 0.14
CA VAL A 76 -16.00 0.96 -1.32
C VAL A 76 -15.86 -0.46 -1.86
N GLU A 77 -16.64 -0.79 -2.87
CA GLU A 77 -16.50 -2.00 -3.67
C GLU A 77 -16.15 -1.63 -5.12
N VAL A 78 -14.99 -2.09 -5.61
CA VAL A 78 -14.51 -1.76 -6.95
C VAL A 78 -14.70 -2.92 -7.92
N LYS A 79 -15.30 -2.63 -9.08
CA LYS A 79 -15.37 -3.57 -10.20
C LYS A 79 -14.05 -3.61 -10.95
N PHE A 80 -13.16 -4.51 -10.53
CA PHE A 80 -11.84 -4.68 -11.15
C PHE A 80 -11.90 -5.26 -12.57
N PRO A 81 -11.01 -4.81 -13.48
CA PRO A 81 -10.86 -5.43 -14.78
C PRO A 81 -10.25 -6.85 -14.63
N LYS A 82 -10.49 -7.71 -15.63
CA LYS A 82 -9.92 -9.08 -15.63
C LYS A 82 -8.40 -9.11 -15.74
N ARG A 83 -7.81 -8.08 -16.34
CA ARG A 83 -6.37 -7.93 -16.55
C ARG A 83 -6.01 -6.47 -16.41
N LEU A 84 -4.90 -6.21 -15.74
CA LEU A 84 -4.26 -4.91 -15.69
C LEU A 84 -2.82 -5.07 -16.15
N LYS A 85 -2.31 -4.10 -16.90
CA LYS A 85 -0.92 -4.11 -17.35
C LYS A 85 -0.06 -3.48 -16.26
N CYS A 86 0.99 -4.19 -15.86
CA CYS A 86 1.99 -3.63 -14.95
C CYS A 86 2.82 -2.56 -15.67
N ASP A 87 2.94 -1.39 -15.05
CA ASP A 87 3.86 -0.31 -15.37
C ASP A 87 4.81 -0.10 -14.19
N TRP A 88 5.94 -0.81 -14.26
CA TRP A 88 6.95 -0.80 -13.20
C TRP A 88 7.49 0.59 -12.89
N ARG A 89 7.71 1.43 -13.91
CA ARG A 89 8.28 2.76 -13.71
C ARG A 89 7.30 3.63 -12.94
N ALA A 90 6.05 3.69 -13.39
CA ALA A 90 5.02 4.45 -12.69
C ALA A 90 4.81 3.91 -11.27
N GLY A 91 4.84 2.59 -11.09
CA GLY A 91 4.74 1.96 -9.78
C GLY A 91 5.85 2.41 -8.83
N PHE A 92 7.11 2.38 -9.28
CA PHE A 92 8.24 2.84 -8.45
C PHE A 92 8.25 4.34 -8.21
N ASP A 93 7.80 5.17 -9.17
CA ASP A 93 7.68 6.62 -8.97
C ASP A 93 6.66 6.94 -7.86
N TRP A 94 5.52 6.24 -7.83
CA TRP A 94 4.51 6.40 -6.76
C TRP A 94 4.94 5.79 -5.43
N LEU A 95 5.60 4.62 -5.46
CA LEU A 95 6.09 3.97 -4.25
C LEU A 95 7.18 4.80 -3.58
N ASP A 96 8.13 5.36 -4.36
CA ASP A 96 9.15 6.28 -3.86
C ASP A 96 8.54 7.50 -3.18
N LEU A 97 7.45 8.02 -3.75
CA LEU A 97 6.75 9.16 -3.18
C LEU A 97 6.10 8.81 -1.84
N ALA A 98 5.35 7.70 -1.78
CA ALA A 98 4.72 7.23 -0.53
C ALA A 98 5.77 7.01 0.58
N VAL A 99 6.87 6.33 0.23
CA VAL A 99 7.98 6.06 1.15
C VAL A 99 8.68 7.33 1.61
N ARG A 100 8.91 8.30 0.71
CA ARG A 100 9.50 9.61 1.07
C ARG A 100 8.71 10.33 2.16
N TYR A 101 7.40 10.14 2.19
CA TYR A 101 6.52 10.75 3.18
C TYR A 101 6.22 9.85 4.38
N GLY A 102 6.94 8.73 4.50
CA GLY A 102 6.90 7.86 5.67
C GLY A 102 5.67 6.96 5.75
N ASP A 103 5.07 6.60 4.62
CA ASP A 103 4.01 5.58 4.57
C ASP A 103 4.59 4.20 4.96
N GLU A 104 4.19 3.71 6.15
CA GLU A 104 4.73 2.48 6.74
C GLU A 104 4.36 1.24 5.93
N ASP A 105 3.14 1.19 5.39
CA ASP A 105 2.63 0.07 4.59
C ASP A 105 3.38 0.01 3.24
N ALA A 106 3.66 1.18 2.63
CA ALA A 106 4.51 1.26 1.44
C ALA A 106 5.95 0.79 1.71
N ILE A 107 6.53 1.16 2.86
CA ILE A 107 7.87 0.73 3.26
C ILE A 107 7.91 -0.79 3.47
N GLU A 108 6.93 -1.35 4.17
CA GLU A 108 6.84 -2.81 4.37
C GLU A 108 6.64 -3.54 3.05
N TYR A 109 5.76 -3.03 2.18
CA TYR A 109 5.54 -3.57 0.85
C TYR A 109 6.84 -3.63 0.04
N PHE A 110 7.63 -2.55 0.04
CA PHE A 110 8.91 -2.50 -0.64
C PHE A 110 9.86 -3.56 -0.09
N LYS A 111 10.09 -3.60 1.22
CA LYS A 111 11.00 -4.54 1.87
C LYS A 111 10.64 -6.00 1.58
N ARG A 112 9.36 -6.35 1.69
CA ARG A 112 8.87 -7.70 1.40
C ARG A 112 9.05 -8.07 -0.08
N ASN A 113 8.77 -7.14 -0.99
CA ASN A 113 8.89 -7.42 -2.43
C ASN A 113 10.34 -7.45 -2.90
N MET A 114 11.29 -6.84 -2.20
CA MET A 114 12.73 -6.96 -2.49
C MET A 114 13.26 -8.39 -2.34
N GLU A 115 12.54 -9.29 -1.66
CA GLU A 115 12.86 -10.72 -1.63
C GLU A 115 12.51 -11.44 -2.95
N LYS A 116 11.66 -10.83 -3.80
CA LYS A 116 11.28 -11.38 -5.10
C LYS A 116 12.28 -10.93 -6.16
N GLU A 117 12.93 -11.90 -6.80
CA GLU A 117 13.99 -11.66 -7.81
C GLU A 117 13.56 -10.66 -8.90
N VAL A 118 12.39 -10.86 -9.51
CA VAL A 118 11.89 -9.98 -10.58
C VAL A 118 11.73 -8.53 -10.10
N PHE A 119 11.14 -8.34 -8.92
CA PHE A 119 10.94 -7.00 -8.36
C PHE A 119 12.28 -6.34 -8.06
N ALA A 120 13.20 -7.06 -7.41
CA ALA A 120 14.53 -6.58 -7.07
C ALA A 120 15.34 -6.20 -8.33
N THR A 121 15.35 -7.04 -9.37
CA THR A 121 16.04 -6.75 -10.63
C THR A 121 15.49 -5.49 -11.30
N ILE A 122 14.16 -5.36 -11.39
CA ILE A 122 13.54 -4.20 -12.03
C ILE A 122 13.75 -2.94 -11.18
N TYR A 123 13.70 -3.04 -9.86
CA TYR A 123 14.03 -1.95 -8.97
C TYR A 123 15.46 -1.43 -9.18
N GLN A 124 16.46 -2.31 -9.28
CA GLN A 124 17.84 -1.90 -9.55
C GLN A 124 17.96 -1.17 -10.90
N LEU A 125 17.28 -1.66 -11.94
CA LEU A 125 17.21 -0.98 -13.25
C LEU A 125 16.49 0.38 -13.15
N TYR A 126 15.44 0.47 -12.35
CA TYR A 126 14.73 1.73 -12.13
C TYR A 126 15.64 2.75 -11.43
N LYS A 127 16.28 2.35 -10.34
CA LYS A 127 17.22 3.17 -9.56
C LYS A 127 18.36 3.68 -10.43
N SER A 128 19.02 2.79 -11.19
CA SER A 128 20.19 3.16 -12.00
C SER A 128 19.87 4.11 -13.15
N ASN A 129 18.68 3.98 -13.76
CA ASN A 129 18.36 4.69 -15.00
C ASN A 129 17.50 5.94 -14.79
N TYR A 130 16.76 6.03 -13.69
CA TYR A 130 15.77 7.10 -13.50
C TYR A 130 15.93 7.87 -12.18
N ARG A 131 16.21 7.18 -11.07
CA ARG A 131 16.18 7.81 -9.72
C ARG A 131 17.30 7.24 -8.82
N PRO A 132 18.54 7.67 -9.03
CA PRO A 132 19.69 7.20 -8.26
C PRO A 132 19.74 7.75 -6.82
N ASP A 133 18.88 8.70 -6.46
CA ASP A 133 18.73 9.27 -5.09
C ASP A 133 17.27 9.17 -4.62
N CYS A 134 16.69 7.97 -4.71
CA CYS A 134 15.31 7.68 -4.29
C CYS A 134 15.22 7.31 -2.80
N ALA A 135 14.12 7.66 -2.15
CA ALA A 135 13.86 7.36 -0.74
C ALA A 135 13.78 5.85 -0.46
N LEU A 136 13.47 5.04 -1.48
CA LEU A 136 13.49 3.57 -1.39
C LEU A 136 14.86 3.02 -0.95
N GLN A 137 15.96 3.72 -1.23
CA GLN A 137 17.31 3.26 -0.90
C GLN A 137 17.55 3.10 0.59
N ASP A 138 16.96 3.98 1.40
CA ASP A 138 17.08 3.95 2.86
C ASP A 138 16.41 2.70 3.48
N HIS A 139 15.66 1.96 2.67
CA HIS A 139 14.92 0.77 3.06
C HIS A 139 15.34 -0.49 2.30
N GLU A 140 16.42 -0.43 1.50
CA GLU A 140 16.99 -1.61 0.88
C GLU A 140 17.42 -2.62 1.95
N PRO A 141 17.23 -3.93 1.71
CA PRO A 141 17.80 -4.93 2.60
C PRO A 141 19.31 -4.72 2.66
N GLN A 142 19.86 -4.66 3.88
CA GLN A 142 21.31 -4.63 4.05
C GLN A 142 21.88 -5.80 3.25
N SER A 143 22.81 -5.51 2.34
CA SER A 143 23.44 -6.59 1.60
C SER A 143 24.01 -7.54 2.65
N LYS A 144 23.52 -8.79 2.65
CA LYS A 144 24.33 -9.86 3.22
C LYS A 144 25.55 -9.85 2.33
N ALA A 145 26.61 -9.17 2.78
CA ALA A 145 27.92 -9.30 2.19
C ALA A 145 28.11 -10.81 2.03
N LEU A 146 28.19 -11.25 0.78
CA LEU A 146 28.64 -12.58 0.45
C LEU A 146 30.09 -12.63 0.96
N ASN A 147 30.24 -12.95 2.24
CA ASN A 147 31.45 -13.50 2.81
C ASN A 147 31.57 -14.89 2.21
N THR A 148 31.84 -14.95 0.91
CA THR A 148 32.51 -16.10 0.32
C THR A 148 33.94 -15.96 0.78
N GLU A 149 34.20 -16.44 2.00
CA GLU A 149 35.56 -16.81 2.39
C GLU A 149 36.03 -17.84 1.37
N VAL A 150 36.76 -17.36 0.37
CA VAL A 150 37.59 -18.19 -0.49
C VAL A 150 38.70 -18.71 0.41
N ASN A 151 38.48 -19.89 0.98
CA ASN A 151 39.54 -20.66 1.61
C ASN A 151 40.50 -21.11 0.50
N PHE A 152 41.71 -20.56 0.53
CA PHE A 152 42.87 -21.04 -0.23
C PHE A 152 43.38 -22.37 0.33
#